data_AF-A0A7D6CN00-F1
#
_entry.id   AF-A0A7D6CN00-F1
#
_cell.length_a   1.000
_cell.length_b   1.000
_cell.length_c   1.000
_cell.angle_alpha   90.00
_cell.angle_beta   90.00
_cell.angle_gamma   90.00
#
_symmetry.space_group_name_H-M   'P 1'
#
loop_
_entity.id
_entity.type
_entity.pdbx_description
1 polymer ?
#
loop_
_entity_poly.entity_id
_entity_poly.type
_entity_poly.pdbx_seq_one_letter_code
_entity_poly.pdbx_strand_id
1 'polypeptide(L)'
;MVTDDRSRGQVILIGAITLAFIILGIVVVFNGVLYTETLSSGSSGQSAADATVTELEIEQGIACVLARGNENIEENITAFNNAYRNATTESTTTAVNISVGKDPSLESTNITITYDSNGISYEQKRMIREGDCLTRGS
;
A
#
# COMPACT_ATOMS: atom_id res chain seq x y z
N MET A 1 63.79 11.18 29.71
CA MET A 1 62.40 11.69 29.83
C MET A 1 61.69 11.39 28.51
N VAL A 2 61.29 10.12 28.31
CA VAL A 2 60.53 9.64 27.14
C VAL A 2 59.14 9.28 27.68
N THR A 3 58.35 10.31 27.95
CA THR A 3 56.98 10.16 28.47
C THR A 3 55.98 11.02 27.71
N ASP A 4 56.45 11.92 26.82
CA ASP A 4 55.57 12.82 26.07
C ASP A 4 54.93 12.14 24.84
N ASP A 5 55.70 11.35 24.07
CA ASP A 5 55.20 10.69 22.86
C ASP A 5 54.18 9.58 23.13
N ARG A 6 54.38 8.80 24.19
CA ARG A 6 53.45 7.73 24.58
C ARG A 6 52.13 8.31 25.11
N SER A 7 52.19 9.44 25.81
CA SER A 7 51.03 10.19 26.27
C SER A 7 50.22 10.74 25.10
N ARG A 8 50.88 11.38 24.12
CA ARG A 8 50.22 11.91 22.91
C ARG A 8 49.63 10.81 22.04
N GLY A 9 50.35 9.70 21.83
CA GLY A 9 49.85 8.56 21.08
C GLY A 9 48.63 7.90 21.75
N GLN A 10 48.62 7.81 23.07
CA GLN A 10 47.49 7.29 23.83
C GLN A 10 46.26 8.21 23.75
N VAL A 11 46.46 9.54 23.79
CA VAL A 11 45.39 10.52 23.59
C VAL A 11 44.80 10.42 22.19
N ILE A 12 45.64 10.25 21.15
CA ILE A 12 45.18 10.05 19.77
C ILE A 12 44.39 8.73 19.65
N LEU A 13 44.86 7.65 20.28
CA LEU A 13 44.18 6.36 20.25
C LEU A 13 42.80 6.43 20.92
N ILE A 14 42.71 7.08 22.08
CA ILE A 14 41.44 7.29 22.79
C ILE A 14 40.51 8.17 21.93
N GLY A 15 41.03 9.23 21.32
CA GLY A 15 40.27 10.11 20.42
C GLY A 15 39.74 9.39 19.17
N ALA A 16 40.52 8.49 18.59
CA ALA A 16 40.09 7.71 17.43
C ALA A 16 38.96 6.72 17.79
N ILE A 17 39.06 6.06 18.95
CA ILE A 17 38.04 5.12 19.42
C ILE A 17 36.72 5.85 19.74
N THR A 18 36.78 7.00 20.43
CA THR A 18 35.57 7.79 20.72
C THR A 18 34.92 8.31 19.44
N LEU A 19 35.72 8.81 18.50
CA LEU A 19 35.22 9.29 17.20
C LEU A 19 34.58 8.14 16.39
N ALA A 20 35.16 6.94 16.41
CA ALA A 20 34.57 5.77 15.77
C ALA A 20 33.19 5.42 16.36
N PHE A 21 33.03 5.43 17.69
CA PHE A 21 31.73 5.19 18.32
C PHE A 21 30.70 6.28 18.02
N ILE A 22 31.11 7.55 17.91
CA ILE A 22 30.22 8.64 17.49
C ILE A 22 29.73 8.40 16.05
N ILE A 23 30.64 8.07 15.12
CA ILE A 23 30.26 7.77 13.74
C ILE A 23 29.36 6.54 13.68
N LEU A 24 29.69 5.45 14.38
CA LEU A 24 28.85 4.26 14.44
C LEU A 24 27.47 4.56 15.03
N GLY A 25 27.40 5.36 16.10
CA GLY A 25 26.14 5.81 16.68
C GLY A 25 25.30 6.62 15.69
N ILE A 26 25.93 7.56 14.98
CA ILE A 26 25.29 8.34 13.91
C ILE A 26 24.80 7.42 12.78
N VAL A 27 25.62 6.46 12.34
CA VAL A 27 25.27 5.50 11.28
C VAL A 27 24.14 4.58 11.74
N VAL A 28 24.12 4.12 12.99
CA VAL A 28 23.02 3.32 13.55
C VAL A 28 21.76 4.15 13.74
N VAL A 29 21.87 5.43 14.11
CA VAL A 29 20.73 6.33 14.16
C VAL A 29 20.23 6.64 12.77
N PHE A 30 21.07 6.92 11.76
CA PHE A 30 20.63 7.16 10.40
C PHE A 30 20.16 5.89 9.70
N ASN A 31 20.77 4.73 9.92
CA ASN A 31 20.24 3.48 9.42
C ASN A 31 18.97 3.10 10.17
N GLY A 32 18.94 3.26 11.50
CA GLY A 32 17.76 3.04 12.33
C GLY A 32 16.62 3.98 11.96
N VAL A 33 16.93 5.25 11.65
CA VAL A 33 16.04 6.28 11.12
C VAL A 33 15.71 6.02 9.66
N LEU A 34 16.58 5.47 8.81
CA LEU A 34 16.20 5.03 7.45
C LEU A 34 15.27 3.80 7.51
N TYR A 35 15.48 2.91 8.49
CA TYR A 35 14.58 1.80 8.82
C TYR A 35 13.30 2.27 9.54
N THR A 36 13.30 3.44 10.21
CA THR A 36 12.10 4.04 10.84
C THR A 36 11.50 5.22 10.09
N GLU A 37 12.09 5.69 9.00
CA GLU A 37 11.55 6.66 8.03
C GLU A 37 10.85 5.91 6.89
N THR A 38 11.21 4.64 6.66
CA THR A 38 10.35 3.70 5.92
C THR A 38 9.20 3.15 6.76
N LEU A 39 9.25 3.25 8.10
CA LEU A 39 8.11 3.01 9.00
C LEU A 39 7.36 4.29 9.39
N SER A 40 7.97 5.47 9.23
CA SER A 40 7.30 6.78 9.26
C SER A 40 6.63 7.11 7.92
N SER A 41 6.42 6.09 7.10
CA SER A 41 5.18 5.91 6.37
C SER A 41 3.99 5.70 7.33
N GLY A 42 3.79 6.59 8.30
CA GLY A 42 2.51 6.68 9.02
C GLY A 42 1.34 6.94 8.05
N SER A 43 1.63 7.48 6.87
CA SER A 43 0.68 7.51 5.74
C SER A 43 0.74 6.26 4.86
N SER A 44 1.88 5.59 4.61
CA SER A 44 1.89 4.43 3.70
C SER A 44 1.43 3.12 4.35
N GLY A 45 1.54 2.96 5.68
CA GLY A 45 0.92 1.84 6.40
C GLY A 45 -0.60 1.99 6.52
N GLN A 46 -1.07 3.22 6.74
CA GLN A 46 -2.51 3.55 6.76
C GLN A 46 -3.10 3.56 5.35
N SER A 47 -2.44 4.16 4.35
CA SER A 47 -2.85 4.10 2.95
C SER A 47 -2.75 2.70 2.35
N ALA A 48 -1.82 1.84 2.79
CA ALA A 48 -1.82 0.44 2.38
C ALA A 48 -2.97 -0.34 3.02
N ALA A 49 -3.28 -0.08 4.30
CA ALA A 49 -4.46 -0.65 4.95
C ALA A 49 -5.76 -0.15 4.30
N ASP A 50 -5.89 1.15 4.02
CA ASP A 50 -7.04 1.77 3.37
C ASP A 50 -7.18 1.29 1.91
N ALA A 51 -6.08 1.13 1.17
CA ALA A 51 -6.08 0.53 -0.16
C ALA A 51 -6.50 -0.95 -0.11
N THR A 52 -6.02 -1.72 0.88
CA THR A 52 -6.42 -3.12 1.08
C THR A 52 -7.91 -3.24 1.42
N VAL A 53 -8.44 -2.35 2.26
CA VAL A 53 -9.86 -2.30 2.61
C VAL A 53 -10.70 -1.89 1.39
N THR A 54 -10.26 -0.86 0.65
CA THR A 54 -10.89 -0.43 -0.61
C THR A 54 -10.91 -1.55 -1.64
N GLU A 55 -9.80 -2.27 -1.81
CA GLU A 55 -9.70 -3.46 -2.67
C GLU A 55 -10.73 -4.51 -2.28
N LEU A 56 -10.81 -4.84 -0.98
CA LEU A 56 -11.74 -5.84 -0.47
C LEU A 56 -13.20 -5.42 -0.66
N GLU A 57 -13.52 -4.14 -0.46
CA GLU A 57 -14.87 -3.60 -0.69
C GLU A 57 -15.28 -3.67 -2.16
N ILE A 58 -14.38 -3.32 -3.08
CA ILE A 58 -14.61 -3.40 -4.53
C ILE A 58 -14.78 -4.87 -4.96
N GLU A 59 -13.92 -5.75 -4.46
CA GLU A 59 -13.97 -7.19 -4.75
C GLU A 59 -15.31 -7.79 -4.31
N GLN A 60 -15.70 -7.56 -3.06
CA GLN A 60 -16.97 -8.05 -2.53
C GLN A 60 -18.17 -7.42 -3.26
N GLY A 61 -18.14 -6.13 -3.55
CA GLY A 61 -19.20 -5.43 -4.27
C GLY A 61 -19.45 -6.05 -5.64
N ILE A 62 -18.39 -6.30 -6.40
CA ILE A 62 -18.47 -6.87 -7.75
C ILE A 62 -18.81 -8.36 -7.70
N ALA A 63 -18.24 -9.12 -6.77
CA ALA A 63 -18.59 -10.51 -6.56
C ALA A 63 -20.09 -10.67 -6.26
N CYS A 64 -20.67 -9.75 -5.48
CA CYS A 64 -22.12 -9.77 -5.20
C CYS A 64 -22.98 -9.33 -6.39
N VAL A 65 -22.45 -8.50 -7.30
CA VAL A 65 -23.10 -8.21 -8.58
C VAL A 65 -23.14 -9.47 -9.45
N LEU A 66 -22.05 -10.26 -9.47
CA LEU A 66 -22.01 -11.56 -10.17
C LEU A 66 -22.98 -12.56 -9.55
N ALA A 67 -23.00 -12.67 -8.21
CA ALA A 67 -23.87 -13.59 -7.45
C ALA A 67 -25.37 -13.30 -7.60
N ARG A 68 -25.72 -12.07 -7.99
CA ARG A 68 -27.12 -11.74 -8.31
C ARG A 68 -27.58 -12.28 -9.66
N GLY A 69 -26.70 -12.87 -10.47
CA GLY A 69 -27.09 -13.59 -11.68
C GLY A 69 -27.66 -12.68 -12.78
N ASN A 70 -27.21 -11.42 -12.89
CA ASN A 70 -27.76 -10.46 -13.84
C ASN A 70 -27.03 -10.51 -15.20
N GLU A 71 -27.78 -10.54 -16.30
CA GLU A 71 -27.26 -10.72 -17.67
C GLU A 71 -26.41 -9.53 -18.16
N ASN A 72 -26.62 -8.33 -17.61
CA ASN A 72 -25.88 -7.11 -17.98
C ASN A 72 -24.74 -6.80 -17.00
N ILE A 73 -23.78 -7.72 -16.86
CA ILE A 73 -22.66 -7.59 -15.91
C ILE A 73 -21.89 -6.28 -16.10
N GLU A 74 -21.59 -5.90 -17.36
CA GLU A 74 -20.84 -4.67 -17.65
C GLU A 74 -21.56 -3.40 -17.20
N GLU A 75 -22.87 -3.32 -17.43
CA GLU A 75 -23.71 -2.18 -17.02
C GLU A 75 -23.78 -2.08 -15.50
N ASN A 76 -23.93 -3.21 -14.80
CA ASN A 76 -23.99 -3.22 -13.34
C ASN A 76 -22.65 -2.84 -12.70
N ILE A 77 -21.53 -3.32 -13.23
CA ILE A 77 -20.19 -2.93 -12.75
C ILE A 77 -19.96 -1.45 -13.01
N THR A 78 -20.40 -0.92 -14.15
CA THR A 78 -20.32 0.51 -14.46
C THR A 78 -21.17 1.34 -13.50
N ALA A 79 -22.39 0.90 -13.19
CA ALA A 79 -23.25 1.52 -12.20
C ALA A 79 -22.63 1.49 -10.78
N PHE A 80 -22.04 0.36 -10.40
CA PHE A 80 -21.29 0.21 -9.15
C PHE A 80 -20.10 1.16 -9.09
N ASN A 81 -19.28 1.23 -10.15
CA ASN A 81 -18.15 2.14 -10.25
C ASN A 81 -18.59 3.60 -10.07
N ASN A 82 -19.68 4.02 -10.71
CA ASN A 82 -20.22 5.38 -10.57
C ASN A 82 -20.72 5.67 -9.15
N ALA A 83 -21.44 4.72 -8.54
CA ALA A 83 -21.93 4.86 -7.17
C ALA A 83 -20.77 4.90 -6.16
N TYR A 84 -19.78 4.03 -6.32
CA TYR A 84 -18.58 3.96 -5.50
C TYR A 84 -17.80 5.27 -5.60
N ARG A 85 -17.48 5.73 -6.81
CA ARG A 85 -16.79 7.01 -7.05
C ARG A 85 -17.52 8.19 -6.41
N ASN A 86 -18.85 8.25 -6.55
CA ASN A 86 -19.64 9.32 -5.94
C ASN A 86 -19.52 9.30 -4.40
N ALA A 87 -19.60 8.12 -3.79
CA ALA A 87 -19.43 7.94 -2.35
C ALA A 87 -18.01 8.25 -1.87
N THR A 88 -16.98 8.00 -2.69
CA THR A 88 -15.57 8.21 -2.36
C THR A 88 -15.00 9.55 -2.81
N THR A 89 -15.81 10.46 -3.35
CA THR A 89 -15.37 11.79 -3.85
C THR A 89 -14.64 12.61 -2.78
N GLU A 90 -14.93 12.37 -1.50
CA GLU A 90 -14.32 13.06 -0.35
C GLU A 90 -13.13 12.29 0.29
N SER A 91 -12.75 11.12 -0.25
CA SER A 91 -11.70 10.25 0.32
C SER A 91 -10.36 10.39 -0.41
N THR A 92 -9.26 10.39 0.36
CA THR A 92 -7.88 10.65 -0.10
C THR A 92 -7.23 9.50 -0.88
N THR A 93 -7.78 8.30 -0.81
CA THR A 93 -7.39 7.12 -1.60
C THR A 93 -8.57 6.68 -2.43
N THR A 94 -8.52 6.91 -3.74
CA THR A 94 -9.68 6.72 -4.61
C THR A 94 -9.33 5.72 -5.70
N ALA A 95 -9.99 4.56 -5.70
CA ALA A 95 -10.13 3.81 -6.93
C ALA A 95 -10.91 4.71 -7.90
N VAL A 96 -10.25 5.21 -8.93
CA VAL A 96 -10.83 6.21 -9.83
C VAL A 96 -11.61 5.58 -10.97
N ASN A 97 -11.33 4.33 -11.27
CA ASN A 97 -12.03 3.61 -12.32
C ASN A 97 -11.96 2.10 -12.10
N ILE A 98 -13.10 1.44 -12.24
CA ILE A 98 -13.20 -0.01 -12.25
C ILE A 98 -13.79 -0.41 -13.61
N SER A 99 -13.04 -1.20 -14.37
CA SER A 99 -13.46 -1.71 -15.67
C SER A 99 -13.44 -3.22 -15.71
N VAL A 100 -14.33 -3.78 -16.50
CA VAL A 100 -14.46 -5.22 -16.71
C VAL A 100 -13.69 -5.65 -17.95
N GLY A 101 -13.07 -6.83 -17.88
CA GLY A 101 -12.36 -7.46 -18.98
C GLY A 101 -13.32 -7.98 -20.05
N LYS A 102 -12.74 -8.47 -21.15
CA LYS A 102 -13.51 -9.05 -22.26
C LYS A 102 -14.18 -10.35 -21.81
N ASP A 103 -15.45 -10.50 -22.18
CA ASP A 103 -16.30 -11.67 -21.94
C ASP A 103 -16.53 -11.98 -20.43
N PRO A 104 -17.24 -11.10 -19.70
CA PRO A 104 -17.59 -11.38 -18.31
C PRO A 104 -18.54 -12.57 -18.22
N SER A 105 -18.26 -13.51 -17.32
CA SER A 105 -19.16 -14.62 -16.95
C SER A 105 -19.77 -14.36 -15.58
N LEU A 106 -20.96 -14.92 -15.35
CA LEU A 106 -21.60 -14.90 -14.03
C LEU A 106 -20.75 -15.63 -12.97
N GLU A 107 -19.95 -16.61 -13.38
CA GLU A 107 -19.11 -17.38 -12.45
C GLU A 107 -17.80 -16.65 -12.10
N SER A 108 -17.23 -15.94 -13.06
CA SER A 108 -16.00 -15.16 -12.86
C SER A 108 -15.80 -14.09 -13.92
N THR A 109 -15.14 -13.00 -13.52
CA THR A 109 -14.74 -11.94 -14.43
C THR A 109 -13.39 -11.35 -14.06
N ASN A 110 -12.62 -10.93 -15.06
CA ASN A 110 -11.41 -10.16 -14.82
C ASN A 110 -11.81 -8.69 -14.70
N ILE A 111 -11.41 -8.03 -13.62
CA ILE A 111 -11.55 -6.58 -13.46
C ILE A 111 -10.18 -5.92 -13.50
N THR A 112 -10.16 -4.68 -13.97
CA THR A 112 -9.02 -3.78 -13.88
C THR A 112 -9.43 -2.60 -13.02
N ILE A 113 -8.77 -2.45 -11.88
CA ILE A 113 -8.95 -1.31 -10.98
C ILE A 113 -7.80 -0.35 -11.25
N THR A 114 -8.14 0.90 -11.56
CA THR A 114 -7.18 1.99 -11.69
C THR A 114 -7.25 2.83 -10.42
N TYR A 115 -6.10 2.97 -9.78
CA TYR A 115 -5.90 3.85 -8.64
C TYR A 115 -5.22 5.12 -9.13
N ASP A 116 -5.67 6.27 -8.63
CA ASP A 116 -4.97 7.54 -8.78
C ASP A 116 -4.81 8.13 -7.38
N SER A 117 -3.58 8.16 -6.89
CA SER A 117 -3.27 8.73 -5.58
C SER A 117 -2.05 9.61 -5.73
N ASN A 118 -2.15 10.88 -5.33
CA ASN A 118 -1.02 11.81 -5.28
C ASN A 118 -0.21 11.91 -6.59
N GLY A 119 -0.87 11.80 -7.74
CA GLY A 119 -0.23 11.91 -9.06
C GLY A 119 0.48 10.64 -9.55
N ILE A 120 0.38 9.53 -8.81
CA ILE A 120 0.74 8.20 -9.30
C ILE A 120 -0.54 7.43 -9.68
N SER A 121 -0.58 7.00 -10.94
CA SER A 121 -1.63 6.10 -11.43
C SER A 121 -1.06 4.70 -11.61
N TYR A 122 -1.72 3.70 -11.03
CA TYR A 122 -1.39 2.30 -11.24
C TYR A 122 -2.65 1.47 -11.51
N GLU A 123 -2.49 0.47 -12.37
CA GLU A 123 -3.55 -0.48 -12.72
C GLU A 123 -3.28 -1.84 -12.10
N GLN A 124 -4.34 -2.44 -11.58
CA GLN A 124 -4.31 -3.77 -10.99
C GLN A 124 -5.37 -4.64 -11.63
N LYS A 125 -4.94 -5.77 -12.19
CA LYS A 125 -5.82 -6.77 -12.78
C LYS A 125 -6.09 -7.88 -11.78
N ARG A 126 -7.36 -8.20 -11.57
CA ARG A 126 -7.81 -9.25 -10.66
C ARG A 126 -8.90 -10.07 -11.29
N MET A 127 -8.96 -11.35 -10.94
CA MET A 127 -10.06 -12.23 -11.29
C MET A 127 -10.97 -12.34 -10.07
N ILE A 128 -12.22 -11.94 -10.22
CA ILE A 128 -13.26 -12.06 -9.18
C ILE A 128 -14.16 -13.22 -9.54
N ARG A 129 -14.53 -14.01 -8.54
CA ARG A 129 -15.51 -15.08 -8.67
C ARG A 129 -16.80 -14.73 -7.96
N GLU A 130 -17.90 -15.33 -8.40
CA GLU A 130 -19.19 -15.23 -7.73
C GLU A 130 -19.11 -15.60 -6.24
N GLY A 131 -18.37 -16.67 -5.93
CA GLY A 131 -18.20 -17.19 -4.57
C GLY A 131 -17.42 -16.27 -3.62
N ASP A 132 -16.81 -15.19 -4.13
CA ASP A 132 -16.11 -14.19 -3.32
C ASP A 132 -17.08 -13.18 -2.70
N CYS A 133 -18.37 -13.20 -3.09
CA CYS A 133 -19.41 -12.42 -2.42
C CYS A 133 -19.60 -12.97 -1.01
N LEU A 134 -19.16 -12.20 -0.02
CA LEU A 134 -19.54 -12.44 1.37
C LEU A 134 -21.04 -12.16 1.51
N THR A 135 -21.86 -13.15 1.17
CA THR A 135 -23.24 -13.17 1.59
C THR A 135 -23.23 -13.15 3.11
N ARG A 136 -23.68 -12.04 3.68
CA ARG A 136 -23.81 -11.91 5.12
C ARG A 136 -24.94 -12.86 5.56
N GLY A 137 -24.62 -14.13 5.80
CA GLY A 137 -25.50 -15.07 6.48
C GLY A 137 -25.29 -16.55 6.16
N SER A 138 -24.81 -17.29 7.16
CA SER A 138 -25.48 -18.49 7.70
C SER A 138 -25.07 -18.64 9.16
#